data_AF-A0A7R9ZBJ3-F1
#
_entry.id   AF-A0A7R9ZBJ3-F1
#
_cell.length_a   1.000
_cell.length_b   1.000
_cell.length_c   1.000
_cell.angle_alpha   90.00
_cell.angle_beta   90.00
_cell.angle_gamma   90.00
#
_symmetry.space_group_name_H-M   'P 1'
#
loop_
_entity.id
_entity.type
_entity.pdbx_description
1 polymer ?
#
loop_
_entity_poly.entity_id
_entity_poly.type
_entity_poly.pdbx_seq_one_letter_code
_entity_poly.pdbx_strand_id
1 'polypeptide(L)'
;KDLYNALGILRAVRRERDEYNSAGGADDDPEANPSDVRALRRPFLDRFSSVGVRPPVPDEGGRVDVPGLDDLIRFVETHCADMTEARRAMVAAGTYDFDSLGEWFQPGVRIVARNAFSAGADVLCEVTWSNYEEGRSLFGITRRFRAGFRFFAAVGGEGKFAPVEFSESMENFDGSRDVRTLPFVPVEALGESEAGGVLAGFRKRGEMYKRCAVGANFL
;
A
#
# COMPACT_ATOMS: atom_id res chain seq x y z
N LYS A 1 15.43 10.99 -13.43
CA LYS A 1 15.16 9.54 -13.26
C LYS A 1 15.11 9.18 -11.78
N ASP A 2 16.13 9.55 -11.00
CA ASP A 2 16.25 9.24 -9.56
C ASP A 2 15.09 9.78 -8.71
N LEU A 3 14.57 10.97 -9.02
CA LEU A 3 13.42 11.53 -8.30
C LEU A 3 12.11 10.75 -8.56
N TYR A 4 11.93 10.21 -9.77
CA TYR A 4 10.78 9.36 -10.07
C TYR A 4 10.85 8.03 -9.30
N ASN A 5 12.06 7.48 -9.13
CA ASN A 5 12.29 6.24 -8.40
C ASN A 5 11.81 6.31 -6.94
N ALA A 6 11.82 7.51 -6.34
CA ALA A 6 11.35 7.78 -4.98
C ALA A 6 9.86 8.19 -4.91
N LEU A 7 9.18 8.40 -6.04
CA LEU A 7 7.83 8.96 -6.07
C LEU A 7 6.80 8.10 -5.32
N GLY A 8 6.93 6.76 -5.37
CA GLY A 8 6.06 5.85 -4.62
C GLY A 8 6.20 6.03 -3.10
N ILE A 9 7.41 6.25 -2.58
CA ILE A 9 7.63 6.56 -1.16
C ILE A 9 7.06 7.94 -0.81
N LEU A 10 7.29 8.96 -1.64
CA LEU A 10 6.77 10.30 -1.37
C LEU A 10 5.24 10.30 -1.31
N ARG A 11 4.58 9.63 -2.26
CA ARG A 11 3.13 9.41 -2.26
C ARG A 11 2.66 8.64 -1.02
N ALA A 12 3.46 7.67 -0.53
CA ALA A 12 3.13 6.90 0.67
C ALA A 12 3.17 7.77 1.92
N VAL A 13 4.20 8.61 2.08
CA VAL A 13 4.30 9.55 3.21
C VAL A 13 3.14 10.53 3.20
N ARG A 14 2.78 11.07 2.03
CA ARG A 14 1.61 11.95 1.88
C ARG A 14 0.33 11.24 2.32
N ARG A 15 0.09 10.03 1.82
CA ARG A 15 -1.09 9.23 2.18
C ARG A 15 -1.16 8.96 3.68
N GLU A 16 -0.06 8.53 4.30
CA GLU A 16 -0.05 8.22 5.73
C GLU A 16 -0.25 9.47 6.60
N ARG A 17 0.30 10.62 6.19
CA ARG A 17 0.01 11.92 6.81
C ARG A 17 -1.48 12.24 6.73
N ASP A 18 -2.07 12.07 5.55
CA ASP A 18 -3.47 12.38 5.31
C ASP A 18 -4.39 11.42 6.09
N GLU A 19 -4.08 10.12 6.11
CA GLU A 19 -4.75 9.10 6.92
C GLU A 19 -4.67 9.45 8.41
N TYR A 20 -3.47 9.77 8.91
CA TYR A 20 -3.26 10.16 10.31
C TYR A 20 -4.11 11.38 10.71
N ASN A 21 -4.11 12.42 9.86
CA ASN A 21 -4.87 13.64 10.10
C ASN A 21 -6.39 13.42 9.96
N SER A 22 -6.82 12.47 9.14
CA SER A 22 -8.24 12.12 8.97
C SER A 22 -8.77 11.21 10.07
N ALA A 23 -7.90 10.41 10.71
CA ALA A 23 -8.28 9.39 11.69
C ALA A 23 -8.70 9.95 13.05
N GLY A 24 -9.19 11.19 13.16
CA GLY A 24 -9.91 11.64 14.35
C GLY A 24 -9.87 13.13 14.59
N GLY A 25 -10.70 13.87 13.85
CA GLY A 25 -11.38 15.00 14.46
C GLY A 25 -12.50 14.45 15.35
N ALA A 26 -12.51 14.81 16.64
CA ALA A 26 -13.63 14.54 17.54
C ALA A 26 -14.98 15.11 17.03
N ASP A 27 -14.91 15.98 16.02
CA ASP A 27 -16.07 16.61 15.37
C ASP A 27 -16.57 15.86 14.11
N ASP A 28 -15.80 14.97 13.49
CA ASP A 28 -16.13 14.41 12.17
C ASP A 28 -16.85 13.05 12.22
N ASP A 29 -16.63 12.22 13.25
CA ASP A 29 -17.39 10.97 13.44
C ASP A 29 -17.39 10.51 14.92
N PRO A 30 -18.43 10.83 15.71
CA PRO A 30 -18.54 10.44 17.12
C PRO A 30 -18.76 8.93 17.32
N GLU A 31 -19.01 8.16 16.25
CA GLU A 31 -19.19 6.70 16.32
C GLU A 31 -17.91 5.92 15.96
N ALA A 32 -16.82 6.60 15.59
CA ALA A 32 -15.56 5.95 15.22
C ALA A 32 -14.98 5.16 16.40
N ASN A 33 -14.85 3.84 16.22
CA ASN A 33 -14.28 2.95 17.22
C ASN A 33 -12.83 3.34 17.55
N PRO A 34 -12.47 3.63 18.82
CA PRO A 34 -11.13 4.04 19.20
C PRO A 34 -10.01 3.06 18.80
N SER A 35 -10.30 1.76 18.65
CA SER A 35 -9.32 0.79 18.14
C SER A 35 -8.96 1.04 16.68
N ASP A 36 -9.94 1.46 15.89
CA ASP A 36 -9.80 1.62 14.44
C ASP A 36 -9.04 2.92 14.15
N VAL A 37 -9.34 3.98 14.90
CA VAL A 37 -8.55 5.23 14.96
C VAL A 37 -7.08 4.95 15.27
N ARG A 38 -6.80 4.14 16.31
CA ARG A 38 -5.43 3.77 16.68
C ARG A 38 -4.76 2.96 15.57
N ALA A 39 -5.47 2.02 14.96
CA ALA A 39 -4.95 1.18 13.89
C ALA A 39 -4.56 2.01 12.64
N LEU A 40 -5.36 3.03 12.29
CA LEU A 40 -5.09 3.93 11.17
C LEU A 40 -3.89 4.87 11.46
N ARG A 41 -3.76 5.36 12.69
CA ARG A 41 -2.66 6.25 13.08
C ARG A 41 -1.33 5.51 13.26
N ARG A 42 -1.37 4.21 13.63
CA ARG A 42 -0.18 3.45 14.06
C ARG A 42 0.97 3.42 13.03
N PRO A 43 0.74 3.17 11.72
CA PRO A 43 1.83 3.11 10.74
C PRO A 43 2.61 4.43 10.65
N PHE A 44 1.89 5.55 10.62
CA PHE A 44 2.49 6.87 10.59
C PHE A 44 3.30 7.14 11.87
N LEU A 45 2.74 6.82 13.04
CA LEU A 45 3.43 6.95 14.33
C LEU A 45 4.71 6.12 14.40
N ASP A 46 4.69 4.86 13.95
CA ASP A 46 5.85 3.97 13.99
C ASP A 46 6.97 4.50 13.08
N ARG A 47 6.64 4.99 11.87
CA ARG A 47 7.62 5.60 10.96
C ARG A 47 8.18 6.92 11.51
N PHE A 48 7.34 7.82 12.01
CA PHE A 48 7.80 9.08 12.60
C PHE A 48 8.65 8.86 13.86
N SER A 49 8.28 7.88 14.68
CA SER A 49 9.05 7.51 15.87
C SER A 49 10.43 6.95 15.49
N SER A 50 10.53 6.22 14.37
CA SER A 50 11.81 5.68 13.90
C SER A 50 12.83 6.76 13.51
N VAL A 51 12.36 7.95 13.13
CA VAL A 51 13.22 9.12 12.83
C VAL A 51 13.39 10.05 14.04
N GLY A 52 12.97 9.61 15.23
CA GLY A 52 13.11 10.36 16.48
C GLY A 52 12.16 11.55 16.61
N VAL A 53 11.13 11.64 15.76
CA VAL A 53 10.15 12.72 15.80
C VAL A 53 8.90 12.24 16.54
N ARG A 54 8.50 12.99 17.58
CA ARG A 54 7.22 12.76 18.25
C ARG A 54 6.14 13.53 17.50
N PRO A 55 5.20 12.85 16.81
CA PRO A 55 4.13 13.54 16.11
C PRO A 55 3.16 14.20 17.13
N PRO A 56 2.64 15.40 16.84
CA PRO A 56 1.60 16.06 17.65
C PRO A 56 0.37 15.16 17.85
N VAL A 57 -0.25 15.21 19.02
CA VAL A 57 -1.45 14.40 19.32
C VAL A 57 -2.67 15.06 18.62
N PRO A 58 -3.41 14.34 17.76
CA PRO A 58 -4.49 14.95 16.99
C PRO A 58 -5.65 15.42 17.85
N ASP A 59 -5.88 14.73 18.98
CA ASP A 59 -6.96 15.02 19.93
C ASP A 59 -6.75 16.38 20.65
N GLU A 60 -5.55 16.98 20.51
CA GLU A 60 -5.23 18.35 20.98
C GLU A 60 -5.29 19.40 19.85
N GLY A 61 -5.92 19.05 18.71
CA GLY A 61 -5.95 19.89 17.50
C GLY A 61 -4.66 19.86 16.68
N GLY A 62 -3.73 18.97 17.03
CA GLY A 62 -2.42 18.85 16.41
C GLY A 62 -2.47 18.08 15.08
N ARG A 63 -2.43 18.80 13.96
CA ARG A 63 -2.22 18.18 12.64
C ARG A 63 -0.74 17.97 12.38
N VAL A 64 -0.38 16.86 11.74
CA VAL A 64 0.99 16.64 11.28
C VAL A 64 1.12 17.12 9.85
N ASP A 65 2.17 17.86 9.57
CA ASP A 65 2.56 18.21 8.21
C ASP A 65 4.05 17.95 7.95
N VAL A 66 4.37 17.73 6.69
CA VAL A 66 5.74 17.59 6.19
C VAL A 66 5.97 18.74 5.20
N PRO A 67 6.58 19.86 5.65
CA PRO A 67 6.72 21.05 4.82
C PRO A 67 7.40 20.75 3.49
N GLY A 68 6.79 21.19 2.39
CA GLY A 68 7.31 21.03 1.03
C GLY A 68 7.10 19.65 0.40
N LEU A 69 6.50 18.68 1.09
CA LEU A 69 6.23 17.34 0.53
C LEU A 69 5.31 17.40 -0.69
N ASP A 70 4.19 18.13 -0.58
CA ASP A 70 3.21 18.22 -1.66
C ASP A 70 3.77 18.97 -2.88
N ASP A 71 4.59 20.00 -2.64
CA ASP A 71 5.27 20.74 -3.70
C ASP A 71 6.35 19.91 -4.38
N LEU A 72 7.11 19.10 -3.61
CA LEU A 72 8.08 18.16 -4.15
C LEU A 72 7.41 17.09 -5.01
N ILE A 73 6.32 16.48 -4.53
CA ILE A 73 5.55 15.49 -5.30
C ILE A 73 5.07 16.12 -6.62
N ARG A 74 4.44 17.29 -6.54
CA ARG A 74 3.94 18.02 -7.71
C ARG A 74 5.05 18.37 -8.69
N PHE A 75 6.20 18.80 -8.18
CA PHE A 75 7.38 19.10 -8.98
C PHE A 75 7.83 17.85 -9.76
N VAL A 76 7.96 16.70 -9.09
CA VAL A 76 8.37 15.44 -9.72
C VAL A 76 7.34 14.97 -10.76
N GLU A 77 6.05 15.00 -10.41
CA GLU A 77 4.95 14.61 -11.32
C GLU A 77 4.89 15.50 -12.56
N THR A 78 5.13 16.80 -12.41
CA THR A 78 5.16 17.75 -13.54
C THR A 78 6.38 17.51 -14.42
N HIS A 79 7.57 17.33 -13.84
CA HIS A 79 8.80 17.11 -14.60
C HIS A 79 8.89 15.73 -15.26
N CYS A 80 8.10 14.75 -14.78
CA CYS A 80 8.04 13.40 -15.33
C CYS A 80 6.69 13.10 -16.01
N ALA A 81 5.90 14.13 -16.35
CA ALA A 81 4.53 13.99 -16.84
C ALA A 81 4.42 13.03 -18.02
N ASP A 82 5.23 13.23 -19.07
CA ASP A 82 5.22 12.40 -20.28
C ASP A 82 5.50 10.91 -19.96
N MET A 83 6.46 10.65 -19.07
CA MET A 83 6.80 9.29 -18.64
C MET A 83 5.67 8.68 -17.82
N THR A 84 5.09 9.44 -16.90
CA THR A 84 3.96 9.00 -16.08
C THR A 84 2.73 8.72 -16.94
N GLU A 85 2.44 9.57 -17.93
CA GLU A 85 1.32 9.38 -18.86
C GLU A 85 1.50 8.11 -19.71
N ALA A 86 2.69 7.90 -20.27
CA ALA A 86 2.99 6.68 -21.02
C ALA A 86 2.81 5.41 -20.15
N ARG A 87 3.26 5.45 -18.90
CA ARG A 87 3.12 4.33 -17.96
C ARG A 87 1.65 4.11 -17.55
N ARG A 88 0.88 5.17 -17.35
CA ARG A 88 -0.57 5.09 -17.09
C ARG A 88 -1.33 4.53 -18.29
N ALA A 89 -0.89 4.81 -19.51
CA ALA A 89 -1.46 4.21 -20.71
C ALA A 89 -1.23 2.67 -20.73
N MET A 90 -0.07 2.19 -20.28
CA MET A 90 0.18 0.75 -20.11
C MET A 90 -0.73 0.15 -19.03
N VAL A 91 -0.90 0.85 -17.90
CA VAL A 91 -1.84 0.45 -16.84
C VAL A 91 -3.25 0.27 -17.40
N ALA A 92 -3.73 1.26 -18.16
CA ALA A 92 -5.05 1.19 -18.81
C ALA A 92 -5.15 0.06 -19.84
N ALA A 93 -4.05 -0.30 -20.49
CA ALA A 93 -3.98 -1.41 -21.43
C ALA A 93 -3.87 -2.79 -20.75
N GLY A 94 -3.75 -2.86 -19.42
CA GLY A 94 -3.57 -4.12 -18.68
C GLY A 94 -2.17 -4.73 -18.85
N THR A 95 -1.17 -3.93 -19.22
CA THR A 95 0.21 -4.38 -19.42
C THR A 95 1.17 -3.64 -18.51
N TYR A 96 2.36 -4.20 -18.34
CA TYR A 96 3.43 -3.58 -17.56
C TYR A 96 4.81 -3.94 -18.11
N ASP A 97 5.71 -2.98 -18.07
CA ASP A 97 7.16 -3.16 -18.07
C ASP A 97 7.71 -2.91 -16.65
N PHE A 98 9.01 -3.05 -16.45
CA PHE A 98 9.62 -2.80 -15.15
C PHE A 98 9.41 -1.36 -14.66
N ASP A 99 9.52 -0.38 -15.56
CA ASP A 99 9.49 1.05 -15.24
C ASP A 99 8.07 1.59 -14.94
N SER A 100 7.03 0.86 -15.35
CA SER A 100 5.61 1.16 -15.08
C SER A 100 5.09 0.54 -13.78
N LEU A 101 5.84 -0.36 -13.13
CA LEU A 101 5.44 -0.98 -11.86
C LEU A 101 5.05 0.04 -10.78
N GLY A 102 5.74 1.19 -10.70
CA GLY A 102 5.41 2.25 -9.76
C GLY A 102 4.02 2.87 -9.94
N GLU A 103 3.43 2.79 -11.13
CA GLU A 103 2.06 3.25 -11.38
C GLU A 103 1.03 2.15 -11.10
N TRP A 104 1.37 0.87 -11.26
CA TRP A 104 0.52 -0.26 -10.85
C TRP A 104 0.45 -0.43 -9.33
N PHE A 105 1.55 -0.15 -8.63
CA PHE A 105 1.70 -0.32 -7.19
C PHE A 105 1.82 1.04 -6.51
N GLN A 106 0.86 1.94 -6.78
CA GLN A 106 0.74 3.18 -6.03
C GLN A 106 0.23 2.90 -4.60
N PRO A 107 0.67 3.67 -3.59
CA PRO A 107 0.17 3.56 -2.23
C PRO A 107 -1.36 3.68 -2.18
N GLY A 108 -2.00 2.69 -1.57
CA GLY A 108 -3.46 2.59 -1.47
C GLY A 108 -4.16 1.70 -2.48
N VAL A 109 -3.46 1.28 -3.53
CA VAL A 109 -4.03 0.34 -4.49
C VAL A 109 -4.29 -0.99 -3.79
N ARG A 110 -5.48 -1.55 -4.02
CA ARG A 110 -5.84 -2.90 -3.56
C ARG A 110 -5.29 -3.92 -4.53
N ILE A 111 -4.65 -4.95 -3.98
CA ILE A 111 -4.05 -6.04 -4.76
C ILE A 111 -4.51 -7.40 -4.23
N VAL A 112 -4.64 -8.36 -5.14
CA VAL A 112 -4.85 -9.77 -4.81
C VAL A 112 -3.51 -10.47 -4.85
N ALA A 113 -3.00 -10.84 -3.69
CA ALA A 113 -1.84 -11.72 -3.56
C ALA A 113 -2.30 -13.16 -3.83
N ARG A 114 -2.02 -13.65 -5.05
CA ARG A 114 -2.44 -14.98 -5.50
C ARG A 114 -1.58 -16.05 -4.85
N ASN A 115 -2.21 -17.10 -4.31
CA ASN A 115 -1.52 -18.21 -3.65
C ASN A 115 -0.52 -17.76 -2.56
N ALA A 116 -0.83 -16.68 -1.85
CA ALA A 116 0.07 -16.12 -0.85
C ALA A 116 0.31 -17.09 0.33
N PHE A 117 1.48 -16.99 0.95
CA PHE A 117 1.86 -17.66 2.21
C PHE A 117 1.74 -19.19 2.22
N SER A 118 2.02 -19.85 1.09
CA SER A 118 2.08 -21.32 0.94
C SER A 118 0.82 -22.11 1.35
N ALA A 119 -0.23 -21.43 1.81
CA ALA A 119 -1.52 -22.01 2.20
C ALA A 119 -2.53 -22.08 1.04
N GLY A 120 -2.17 -21.57 -0.14
CA GLY A 120 -2.97 -21.67 -1.37
C GLY A 120 -4.23 -20.80 -1.40
N ALA A 121 -4.39 -19.88 -0.44
CA ALA A 121 -5.51 -18.95 -0.39
C ALA A 121 -5.08 -17.55 -0.86
N ASP A 122 -5.94 -16.93 -1.66
CA ASP A 122 -5.73 -15.54 -2.07
C ASP A 122 -5.99 -14.58 -0.92
N VAL A 123 -5.11 -13.59 -0.79
CA VAL A 123 -5.18 -12.54 0.23
C VAL A 123 -5.38 -11.18 -0.44
N LEU A 124 -6.30 -10.38 0.09
CA LEU A 124 -6.49 -9.00 -0.34
C LEU A 124 -5.58 -8.13 0.51
N CYS A 125 -4.65 -7.45 -0.15
CA CYS A 125 -3.72 -6.54 0.49
C CYS A 125 -3.92 -5.13 -0.07
N GLU A 126 -3.41 -4.14 0.66
CA GLU A 126 -3.23 -2.78 0.20
C GLU A 126 -1.74 -2.49 0.04
N VAL A 127 -1.37 -1.77 -1.02
CA VAL A 127 0.00 -1.28 -1.21
C VAL A 127 0.27 -0.16 -0.21
N THR A 128 1.31 -0.29 0.62
CA THR A 128 1.67 0.75 1.59
C THR A 128 2.72 1.71 1.05
N TRP A 129 3.66 1.22 0.26
CA TRP A 129 4.71 2.01 -0.39
C TRP A 129 5.29 1.24 -1.57
N SER A 130 5.97 1.96 -2.46
CA SER A 130 6.77 1.35 -3.52
C SER A 130 7.98 2.22 -3.85
N ASN A 131 9.08 1.59 -4.29
CA ASN A 131 10.29 2.29 -4.71
C ASN A 131 11.04 1.52 -5.79
N TYR A 132 11.95 2.23 -6.46
CA TYR A 132 12.98 1.62 -7.28
C TYR A 132 14.32 1.76 -6.58
N GLU A 133 15.02 0.65 -6.43
CA GLU A 133 16.36 0.57 -5.85
C GLU A 133 17.39 0.27 -6.95
N GLU A 134 18.53 0.96 -6.88
CA GLU A 134 19.67 0.74 -7.77
C GLU A 134 20.87 0.31 -6.94
N GLY A 135 21.37 -0.89 -7.22
CA GLY A 135 22.53 -1.48 -6.56
C GLY A 135 23.67 -1.76 -7.54
N ARG A 136 24.89 -1.86 -7.02
CA ARG A 136 26.04 -2.39 -7.77
C ARG A 136 26.28 -3.83 -7.36
N SER A 137 26.29 -4.73 -8.34
CA SER A 137 26.73 -6.12 -8.18
C SER A 137 28.05 -6.34 -8.92
N LEU A 138 28.66 -7.52 -8.74
CA LEU A 138 29.87 -7.91 -9.47
C LEU A 138 29.67 -7.93 -11.00
N PHE A 139 28.42 -7.97 -11.47
CA PHE A 139 28.05 -8.02 -12.89
C PHE A 139 27.51 -6.69 -13.44
N GLY A 140 27.53 -5.61 -12.66
CA GLY A 140 27.10 -4.28 -13.08
C GLY A 140 26.00 -3.67 -12.21
N ILE A 141 25.22 -2.75 -12.78
CA ILE A 141 24.12 -2.08 -12.07
C ILE A 141 22.91 -3.01 -12.11
N THR A 142 22.35 -3.33 -10.93
CA THR A 142 21.11 -4.09 -10.78
C THR A 142 20.01 -3.15 -10.32
N ARG A 143 18.87 -3.17 -11.01
CA ARG A 143 17.67 -2.41 -10.64
C ARG A 143 16.65 -3.35 -10.03
N ARG A 144 16.01 -2.92 -8.94
CA ARG A 144 14.94 -3.66 -8.27
C ARG A 144 13.77 -2.75 -8.03
N PHE A 145 12.57 -3.27 -8.21
CA PHE A 145 11.35 -2.64 -7.76
C PHE A 145 10.94 -3.30 -6.46
N ARG A 146 10.65 -2.53 -5.41
CA ARG A 146 10.18 -3.07 -4.14
C ARG A 146 8.85 -2.43 -3.77
N ALA A 147 7.93 -3.24 -3.29
CA ALA A 147 6.63 -2.79 -2.83
C ALA A 147 6.33 -3.37 -1.44
N GLY A 148 5.81 -2.51 -0.57
CA GLY A 148 5.26 -2.89 0.71
C GLY A 148 3.76 -3.16 0.60
N PHE A 149 3.30 -4.19 1.30
CA PHE A 149 1.91 -4.60 1.33
C PHE A 149 1.43 -4.74 2.78
N ARG A 150 0.16 -4.43 3.00
CA ARG A 150 -0.53 -4.62 4.28
C ARG A 150 -1.81 -5.39 4.08
N PHE A 151 -2.07 -6.35 4.95
CA PHE A 151 -3.39 -6.98 5.10
C PHE A 151 -3.75 -7.09 6.58
N PHE A 152 -5.01 -7.38 6.89
CA PHE A 152 -5.45 -7.56 8.28
C PHE A 152 -5.68 -9.04 8.55
N ALA A 153 -4.98 -9.56 9.56
CA ALA A 153 -5.18 -10.91 10.07
C ALA A 153 -6.03 -10.86 11.34
N ALA A 154 -6.96 -11.80 11.48
CA ALA A 154 -7.69 -11.96 12.74
C ALA A 154 -6.75 -12.48 13.83
N VAL A 155 -6.72 -11.81 14.98
CA VAL A 155 -5.88 -12.19 16.12
C VAL A 155 -6.77 -12.37 17.35
N GLY A 156 -6.80 -13.59 17.89
CA GLY A 156 -7.62 -14.07 19.01
C GLY A 156 -8.60 -13.09 19.69
N GLY A 157 -9.90 -13.36 19.59
CA GLY A 157 -10.99 -12.60 20.23
C GLY A 157 -11.94 -12.00 19.20
N GLU A 158 -13.22 -11.90 19.55
CA GLU A 158 -14.26 -11.45 18.62
C GLU A 158 -13.95 -10.04 18.09
N GLY A 159 -13.94 -9.89 16.76
CA GLY A 159 -13.70 -8.62 16.09
C GLY A 159 -12.28 -8.06 16.20
N LYS A 160 -11.30 -8.82 16.69
CA LYS A 160 -9.91 -8.35 16.81
C LYS A 160 -9.08 -8.70 15.57
N PHE A 161 -8.46 -7.67 14.99
CA PHE A 161 -7.59 -7.79 13.83
C PHE A 161 -6.28 -7.06 14.08
N ALA A 162 -5.18 -7.59 13.54
CA ALA A 162 -3.89 -6.94 13.50
C ALA A 162 -3.45 -6.72 12.06
N PRO A 163 -2.86 -5.55 11.73
CA PRO A 163 -2.20 -5.36 10.46
C PRO A 163 -0.96 -6.25 10.39
N VAL A 164 -0.79 -6.92 9.26
CA VAL A 164 0.41 -7.67 8.89
C VAL A 164 1.02 -6.97 7.68
N GLU A 165 2.29 -6.58 7.81
CA GLU A 165 3.04 -5.92 6.76
C GLU A 165 4.17 -6.82 6.26
N PHE A 166 4.38 -6.80 4.95
CA PHE A 166 5.50 -7.48 4.31
C PHE A 166 5.93 -6.69 3.06
N SER A 167 7.10 -7.01 2.51
CA SER A 167 7.59 -6.38 1.29
C SER A 167 8.11 -7.41 0.32
N GLU A 168 7.86 -7.21 -0.96
CA GLU A 168 8.36 -8.06 -2.04
C GLU A 168 9.19 -7.23 -3.01
N SER A 169 10.14 -7.89 -3.66
CA SER A 169 11.00 -7.29 -4.67
C SER A 169 10.88 -7.99 -6.01
N MET A 170 10.83 -7.22 -7.08
CA MET A 170 10.93 -7.69 -8.46
C MET A 170 12.26 -7.23 -9.05
N GLU A 171 13.03 -8.17 -9.59
CA GLU A 171 14.25 -7.86 -10.33
C GLU A 171 13.92 -7.22 -11.68
N ASN A 172 14.83 -6.38 -12.18
CA ASN A 172 14.69 -5.78 -13.50
C ASN A 172 14.51 -6.82 -14.60
N PHE A 173 13.68 -6.47 -15.59
CA PHE A 173 13.44 -7.29 -16.76
C PHE A 173 13.14 -6.42 -17.97
N ASP A 174 13.33 -6.99 -19.16
CA ASP A 174 13.04 -6.33 -20.42
C ASP A 174 11.68 -6.77 -20.99
N GLY A 175 11.05 -5.86 -21.73
CA GLY A 175 9.81 -6.08 -22.45
C GLY A 175 8.54 -5.80 -21.63
N SER A 176 7.40 -5.91 -22.31
CA SER A 176 6.07 -5.73 -21.73
C SER A 176 5.42 -7.08 -21.45
N ARG A 177 4.73 -7.19 -20.31
CA ARG A 177 4.04 -8.39 -19.83
C ARG A 177 2.58 -8.06 -19.51
N ASP A 178 1.73 -9.08 -19.46
CA ASP A 178 0.34 -8.94 -19.00
C ASP A 178 0.32 -8.87 -17.47
N VAL A 179 -0.35 -7.86 -16.91
CA VAL A 179 -0.44 -7.61 -15.46
C VAL A 179 -1.00 -8.81 -14.68
N ARG A 180 -1.81 -9.67 -15.31
CA ARG A 180 -2.41 -10.86 -14.69
C ARG A 180 -1.41 -11.97 -14.44
N THR A 181 -0.20 -11.87 -14.98
CA THR A 181 0.92 -12.77 -14.69
C THR A 181 1.63 -12.45 -13.38
N LEU A 182 1.36 -11.29 -12.79
CA LEU A 182 1.91 -10.93 -11.49
C LEU A 182 1.37 -11.85 -10.39
N PRO A 183 2.21 -12.23 -9.40
CA PRO A 183 1.74 -12.91 -8.19
C PRO A 183 0.86 -11.97 -7.33
N PHE A 184 1.05 -10.65 -7.48
CA PHE A 184 0.29 -9.61 -6.81
C PHE A 184 -0.47 -8.79 -7.86
N VAL A 185 -1.74 -9.11 -8.09
CA VAL A 185 -2.52 -8.50 -9.18
C VAL A 185 -3.35 -7.34 -8.64
N PRO A 186 -3.18 -6.11 -9.14
CA PRO A 186 -4.04 -4.99 -8.81
C PRO A 186 -5.50 -5.30 -9.11
N VAL A 187 -6.41 -4.96 -8.20
CA VAL A 187 -7.84 -5.22 -8.38
C VAL A 187 -8.38 -4.49 -9.62
N GLU A 188 -7.82 -3.32 -9.93
CA GLU A 188 -8.16 -2.52 -11.12
C GLU A 188 -7.77 -3.19 -12.45
N ALA A 189 -6.81 -4.12 -12.41
CA ALA A 189 -6.46 -4.94 -13.57
C ALA A 189 -7.48 -6.07 -13.82
N LEU A 190 -8.33 -6.36 -12.84
CA LEU A 190 -9.44 -7.30 -12.99
C LEU A 190 -10.58 -6.54 -13.67
N GLY A 191 -11.26 -7.16 -14.63
CA GLY A 191 -12.45 -6.52 -15.23
C GLY A 191 -13.51 -6.24 -14.15
N GLU A 192 -14.36 -5.23 -14.34
CA GLU A 192 -15.32 -4.78 -13.30
C GLU A 192 -16.12 -5.93 -12.66
N SER A 193 -16.61 -6.87 -13.47
CA SER A 193 -17.36 -8.04 -12.99
C SER A 193 -16.50 -8.99 -12.14
N GLU A 194 -15.24 -9.20 -12.53
CA GLU A 194 -14.31 -10.06 -11.80
C GLU A 194 -13.88 -9.39 -10.49
N ALA A 195 -13.52 -8.10 -10.54
CA ALA A 195 -13.21 -7.30 -9.36
C ALA A 195 -14.36 -7.32 -8.34
N GLY A 196 -15.60 -7.14 -8.81
CA GLY A 196 -16.79 -7.20 -7.96
C GLY A 196 -16.97 -8.56 -7.27
N GLY A 197 -16.82 -9.66 -8.02
CA GLY A 197 -16.90 -11.02 -7.48
C GLY A 197 -15.81 -11.33 -6.45
N VAL A 198 -14.57 -10.96 -6.76
CA VAL A 198 -13.40 -11.14 -5.88
C VAL A 198 -13.58 -10.35 -4.59
N LEU A 199 -13.91 -9.06 -4.68
CA LEU A 199 -14.11 -8.20 -3.51
C LEU A 199 -15.29 -8.66 -2.65
N ALA A 200 -16.38 -9.13 -3.26
CA ALA A 200 -17.51 -9.71 -2.53
C ALA A 200 -17.09 -10.98 -1.77
N GLY A 201 -16.26 -11.83 -2.38
CA GLY A 201 -15.67 -13.01 -1.75
C GLY A 201 -14.81 -12.66 -0.54
N PHE A 202 -13.94 -11.67 -0.66
CA PHE A 202 -13.12 -11.17 0.46
C PHE A 202 -13.95 -10.57 1.57
N ARG A 203 -14.99 -9.78 1.25
CA ARG A 203 -15.92 -9.23 2.24
C ARG A 203 -16.60 -10.35 3.04
N LYS A 204 -17.10 -11.38 2.36
CA LYS A 204 -17.71 -12.54 3.01
C LYS A 204 -16.73 -13.28 3.93
N ARG A 205 -15.46 -13.42 3.52
CA ARG A 205 -14.40 -14.00 4.36
C ARG A 205 -14.11 -13.13 5.59
N GLY A 206 -14.04 -11.81 5.43
CA GLY A 206 -13.87 -10.87 6.54
C GLY A 206 -14.98 -11.00 7.59
N GLU A 207 -16.25 -11.04 7.16
CA GLU A 207 -17.41 -11.26 8.04
C GLU A 207 -17.38 -12.63 8.72
N MET A 208 -16.88 -13.65 8.04
CA MET A 208 -16.65 -14.96 8.65
C MET A 208 -15.56 -14.89 9.72
N TYR A 209 -14.42 -14.26 9.43
CA TYR A 209 -13.34 -14.10 10.40
C TYR A 209 -13.78 -13.28 11.61
N LYS A 210 -14.57 -12.22 11.44
CA LYS A 210 -15.12 -11.45 12.55
C LYS A 210 -15.90 -12.33 13.54
N ARG A 211 -16.71 -13.26 13.04
CA ARG A 211 -17.51 -14.21 13.84
C ARG A 211 -16.69 -15.38 14.39
N CYS A 212 -15.74 -15.88 13.62
CA CYS A 212 -15.01 -17.11 13.93
C CYS A 212 -13.68 -16.88 14.66
N ALA A 213 -13.20 -15.64 14.76
CA ALA A 213 -12.00 -15.28 15.51
C ALA A 213 -12.20 -15.40 17.03
N VAL A 214 -12.79 -16.49 17.51
CA VAL A 214 -12.98 -16.74 18.92
C VAL A 214 -11.74 -17.46 19.45
N GLY A 215 -10.93 -16.77 20.25
CA GLY A 215 -10.07 -17.42 21.26
C GLY A 215 -8.94 -18.33 20.79
N ALA A 216 -8.39 -18.19 19.59
CA ALA A 216 -7.08 -18.78 19.31
C ALA A 216 -5.99 -17.97 20.03
N ASN A 217 -5.70 -18.36 21.27
CA ASN A 217 -4.41 -18.03 21.90
C ASN A 217 -3.35 -18.69 21.02
N PHE A 218 -2.67 -17.90 20.18
CA PHE A 218 -1.39 -18.32 19.65
C PHE A 218 -0.43 -18.37 20.84
N LEU A 219 -0.06 -19.58 21.24
CA LEU A 219 1.05 -19.85 22.17
C LEU A 219 2.37 -19.38 21.56
#